data_AF-A0A970C2H8-F1
#
_entry.id   AF-A0A970C2H8-F1
#
_cell.length_a   1.000
_cell.length_b   1.000
_cell.length_c   1.000
_cell.angle_alpha   90.00
_cell.angle_beta   90.00
_cell.angle_gamma   90.00
#
_symmetry.space_group_name_H-M   'P 1'
#
loop_
_entity.id
_entity.type
_entity.pdbx_description
1 polymer ?
#
loop_
_entity_poly.entity_id
_entity_poly.type
_entity_poly.pdbx_seq_one_letter_code
_entity_poly.pdbx_strand_id
1 'polypeptide(L)'
;MKLNKQQRAYLVSLGLATDATDEQVETFLTGLKPAQREILNFLAEPAAPPAGQTPTPPATPAAQPTQLTGGQTAPTPPALTDEQRRQIEAAALTADRTRREAIAALARDRQLPEAWAQGLCDRGVSLAQATELADLAATMALTRPPAGSRVESGEDRALAGLRPAIADALLQRAGVGLYEYDRAGRAVRESDGRPRARQPHERAAQFAGLSLARMAQEFVLLHGVDQARYMADRDILELAMTGRCDRGGQAVSLAMSTSDFPSLLGNVLRSSVRAFYADAEQTAIWPQWCARMALPDYRAMDLVSVSEVPDLMMRNEGGEVRFATFTDGHESVQVFMFSRGMRFTQQAQRNDQFGAFSRQIRMFAGAFVRLLDRGSTAILTVNAPLLDGVPLFNALHNNVPGVDGPITVATLSAARTALMTQRGMRAAEDGDAGPAILNIPLRTILTSAAQVDTARVLVASEYDPAVGVGVVNPVRNAGTVVGNPYLDAAGAATAWYAMGDPNGPGGGVVVALLEGEEVPEIRTQV
;
A
#
# COMPACT_ATOMS: atom_id res chain seq x y z
N MET A 1 26.48 47.29 8.24
CA MET A 1 27.47 46.20 8.49
C MET A 1 27.88 45.56 7.15
N LYS A 2 29.17 45.35 6.80
CA LYS A 2 29.53 44.76 5.48
C LYS A 2 29.27 43.24 5.48
N LEU A 3 28.16 42.78 4.88
CA LEU A 3 27.87 41.35 4.74
C LEU A 3 28.78 40.67 3.70
N ASN A 4 29.14 39.42 3.98
CA ASN A 4 29.89 38.57 3.04
C ASN A 4 29.02 38.22 1.81
N LYS A 5 29.64 37.95 0.66
CA LYS A 5 28.95 37.63 -0.62
C LYS A 5 27.97 36.47 -0.47
N GLN A 6 28.31 35.47 0.35
CA GLN A 6 27.46 34.31 0.63
C GLN A 6 26.24 34.67 1.48
N GLN A 7 26.40 35.54 2.48
CA GLN A 7 25.28 36.02 3.29
C GLN A 7 24.31 36.85 2.45
N ARG A 8 24.82 37.71 1.54
CA ARG A 8 23.97 38.48 0.63
C ARG A 8 23.21 37.57 -0.34
N ALA A 9 23.85 36.52 -0.87
CA ALA A 9 23.18 35.54 -1.74
C ALA A 9 22.07 34.77 -0.99
N TYR A 10 22.29 34.40 0.26
CA TYR A 10 21.27 33.75 1.09
C TYR A 10 20.09 34.69 1.39
N LEU A 11 20.34 35.96 1.71
CA LEU A 11 19.27 36.95 1.92
C LEU A 11 18.46 37.22 0.65
N VAL A 12 19.09 37.24 -0.52
CA VAL A 12 18.39 37.34 -1.81
C VAL A 12 17.51 36.11 -2.04
N SER A 13 17.98 34.91 -1.68
CA SER A 13 17.16 33.69 -1.75
C SER A 13 15.93 33.71 -0.83
N LEU A 14 15.98 34.50 0.25
CA LEU A 14 14.87 34.71 1.19
C LEU A 14 13.94 35.86 0.77
N GLY A 15 14.20 36.51 -0.37
CA GLY A 15 13.33 37.54 -0.95
C GLY A 15 13.85 38.98 -0.82
N LEU A 16 15.10 39.20 -0.43
CA LEU A 16 15.72 40.53 -0.47
C LEU A 16 16.06 40.94 -1.92
N ALA A 17 15.78 42.18 -2.30
CA ALA A 17 16.14 42.72 -3.61
C ALA A 17 17.67 42.73 -3.81
N THR A 18 18.14 42.45 -5.04
CA THR A 18 19.57 42.28 -5.34
C THR A 18 20.37 43.58 -5.17
N ASP A 19 19.71 44.72 -5.36
CA ASP A 19 20.19 46.09 -5.26
C ASP A 19 19.83 46.81 -3.95
N ALA A 20 19.30 46.09 -2.94
CA ALA A 20 18.90 46.66 -1.66
C ALA A 20 20.03 47.48 -0.98
N THR A 21 19.66 48.64 -0.43
CA THR A 21 20.56 49.53 0.30
C THR A 21 20.84 49.00 1.71
N ASP A 22 21.97 49.40 2.31
CA ASP A 22 22.43 48.87 3.61
C ASP A 22 21.37 49.03 4.73
N GLU A 23 20.58 50.11 4.71
CA GLU A 23 19.47 50.33 5.66
C GLU A 23 18.29 49.35 5.48
N GLN A 24 17.99 48.97 4.22
CA GLN A 24 16.95 47.97 3.91
C GLN A 24 17.39 46.58 4.33
N VAL A 25 18.69 46.28 4.24
CA VAL A 25 19.25 45.01 4.71
C VAL A 25 19.16 44.89 6.24
N GLU A 26 19.49 45.95 6.99
CA GLU A 26 19.39 45.92 8.46
C GLU A 26 17.94 45.76 8.94
N THR A 27 16.98 46.41 8.26
CA THR A 27 15.55 46.22 8.54
C THR A 27 15.13 44.76 8.28
N PHE A 28 15.55 44.17 7.17
CA PHE A 28 15.25 42.77 6.83
C PHE A 28 15.86 41.77 7.84
N LEU A 29 17.07 42.05 8.34
CA LEU A 29 17.75 41.24 9.35
C LEU A 29 17.01 41.20 10.70
N THR A 30 16.27 42.26 11.05
CA THR A 30 15.48 42.29 12.29
C THR A 30 14.27 41.35 12.24
N GLY A 31 13.70 41.10 11.07
CA GLY A 31 12.51 40.26 10.85
C GLY A 31 12.77 38.77 10.62
N LEU A 32 14.02 38.33 10.57
CA LEU A 32 14.37 36.91 10.31
C LEU A 32 13.96 35.98 11.45
N LYS A 33 13.44 34.80 11.10
CA LYS A 33 13.12 33.73 12.05
C LYS A 33 14.40 33.16 12.69
N PRO A 34 14.34 32.56 13.90
CA PRO A 34 15.52 32.08 14.62
C PRO A 34 16.41 31.12 13.81
N ALA A 35 15.82 30.13 13.12
CA ALA A 35 16.56 29.20 12.27
C ALA A 35 17.25 29.88 11.07
N GLN A 36 16.65 30.94 10.52
CA GLN A 36 17.26 31.69 9.42
C GLN A 36 18.43 32.56 9.89
N ARG A 37 18.36 33.04 11.14
CA ARG A 37 19.47 33.75 11.81
C ARG A 37 20.64 32.82 12.12
N GLU A 38 20.38 31.58 12.53
CA GLU A 38 21.43 30.57 12.74
C GLU A 38 22.21 30.29 11.45
N ILE A 39 21.51 30.11 10.32
CA ILE A 39 22.15 29.90 9.02
C ILE A 39 22.94 31.15 8.58
N LEU A 40 22.40 32.35 8.80
CA LEU A 40 23.10 33.61 8.47
C LEU A 40 24.37 33.80 9.31
N ASN A 41 24.33 33.41 10.59
CA ASN A 41 25.48 33.44 11.51
C ASN A 41 26.53 32.39 11.13
N PHE A 42 26.10 31.20 10.73
CA PHE A 42 27.00 30.16 10.20
C PHE A 42 27.74 30.64 8.93
N LEU A 43 27.05 31.39 8.06
CA LEU A 43 27.64 32.01 6.87
C LEU A 43 28.51 33.25 7.17
N ALA A 44 28.53 33.72 8.43
CA ALA A 44 29.31 34.88 8.89
C ALA A 44 30.74 34.53 9.30
N GLU A 45 31.00 33.28 9.68
CA GLU A 45 32.31 32.87 10.16
C GLU A 45 33.33 32.80 9.01
N PRO A 46 34.53 33.40 9.16
CA PRO A 46 35.65 33.02 8.32
C PRO A 46 35.97 31.56 8.66
N ALA A 47 35.97 30.69 7.64
CA ALA A 47 36.22 29.27 7.80
C ALA A 47 37.55 29.01 8.54
N ALA A 48 37.47 28.84 9.85
CA ALA A 48 38.46 28.23 10.71
C ALA A 48 37.85 26.88 11.14
N PRO A 49 38.42 25.75 10.69
CA PRO A 49 37.87 24.44 11.00
C PRO A 49 38.05 24.10 12.49
N PRO A 50 37.09 23.40 13.13
CA PRO A 50 37.33 22.85 14.45
C PRO A 50 38.50 21.87 14.41
N ALA A 51 39.45 22.07 15.32
CA ALA A 51 40.61 21.21 15.52
C ALA A 51 40.15 19.76 15.75
N GLY A 52 40.49 18.91 14.77
CA GLY A 52 40.13 17.50 14.77
C GLY A 52 40.55 16.79 13.49
N GLN A 53 41.82 16.94 13.12
CA GLN A 53 42.58 16.15 12.14
C GLN A 53 42.17 16.28 10.66
N THR A 54 42.96 17.06 9.91
CA THR A 54 43.18 16.82 8.46
C THR A 54 44.68 16.82 8.15
N PRO A 55 45.13 15.97 7.21
CA PRO A 55 46.53 15.80 6.84
C PRO A 55 47.03 16.99 6.01
N THR A 56 48.24 17.46 6.29
CA THR A 56 48.98 18.46 5.52
C THR A 56 49.80 17.78 4.40
N PRO A 57 50.08 18.49 3.28
CA PRO A 57 50.66 17.94 2.06
C PRO A 57 52.21 17.94 2.10
N PRO A 58 52.92 17.06 1.39
CA PRO A 58 54.35 17.22 1.24
C PRO A 58 54.69 18.16 0.09
N ALA A 59 55.25 19.31 0.44
CA ALA A 59 56.15 20.05 -0.42
C ALA A 59 57.50 19.31 -0.51
N THR A 60 58.04 19.30 -1.72
CA THR A 60 59.39 18.96 -2.18
C THR A 60 60.50 19.07 -1.13
N PRO A 61 61.37 18.04 -0.97
CA PRO A 61 62.65 18.21 -0.32
C PRO A 61 63.64 18.90 -1.26
N ALA A 62 64.22 20.01 -0.80
CA ALA A 62 65.37 20.64 -1.44
C ALA A 62 66.63 19.79 -1.20
N ALA A 63 67.24 19.31 -2.29
CA ALA A 63 68.65 18.91 -2.31
C ALA A 63 69.45 20.05 -2.96
N GLN A 64 70.38 20.63 -2.21
CA GLN A 64 71.37 21.60 -2.70
C GLN A 64 72.46 20.88 -3.54
N PRO A 65 73.43 21.61 -4.11
CA PRO A 65 73.41 22.14 -5.46
C PRO A 65 74.44 21.40 -6.33
N THR A 66 74.21 21.27 -7.62
CA THR A 66 75.31 20.93 -8.55
C THR A 66 75.26 21.86 -9.73
N GLN A 67 76.34 22.63 -9.83
CA GLN A 67 76.59 23.66 -10.81
C GLN A 67 76.52 23.07 -12.22
N LEU A 68 75.77 23.74 -13.09
CA LEU A 68 75.95 23.64 -14.54
C LEU A 68 77.30 24.29 -14.87
N THR A 69 78.29 23.49 -15.21
CA THR A 69 79.46 23.95 -15.96
C THR A 69 79.97 22.81 -16.81
N GLY A 70 80.02 23.03 -18.13
CA GLY A 70 80.67 22.14 -19.09
C GLY A 70 79.70 21.45 -20.02
N GLY A 71 79.54 22.00 -21.23
CA GLY A 71 78.79 21.36 -22.30
C GLY A 71 79.39 20.01 -22.66
N GLN A 72 78.56 18.97 -22.61
CA GLN A 72 78.78 17.72 -23.33
C GLN A 72 77.41 17.23 -23.81
N THR A 73 77.28 17.14 -25.13
CA THR A 73 76.16 16.57 -25.86
C THR A 73 75.88 15.15 -25.34
N ALA A 74 74.64 14.90 -24.89
CA ALA A 74 74.19 13.54 -24.59
C ALA A 74 74.23 12.69 -25.87
N PRO A 75 74.81 11.47 -25.84
CA PRO A 75 74.76 10.57 -26.98
C PRO A 75 73.31 10.13 -27.19
N THR A 76 72.83 10.27 -28.43
CA THR A 76 71.54 9.72 -28.87
C THR A 76 71.50 8.22 -28.51
N PRO A 77 70.50 7.75 -27.73
CA PRO A 77 70.40 6.33 -27.42
C PRO A 77 70.23 5.53 -28.73
N PRO A 78 70.94 4.41 -28.91
CA PRO A 78 70.88 3.64 -30.14
C PRO A 78 69.46 3.13 -30.38
N ALA A 79 68.98 3.27 -31.62
CA ALA A 79 67.66 2.80 -32.02
C ALA A 79 67.57 1.27 -31.80
N LEU A 80 66.68 0.85 -30.90
CA LEU A 80 66.38 -0.55 -30.64
C LEU A 80 65.94 -1.24 -31.94
N THR A 81 66.61 -2.34 -32.30
CA THR A 81 66.20 -3.19 -33.44
C THR A 81 64.82 -3.79 -33.17
N ASP A 82 64.05 -4.08 -34.23
CA ASP A 82 62.69 -4.65 -34.09
C ASP A 82 62.67 -5.98 -33.32
N GLU A 83 63.76 -6.73 -33.35
CA GLU A 83 63.93 -7.95 -32.57
C GLU A 83 64.07 -7.67 -31.06
N GLN A 84 64.80 -6.60 -30.69
CA GLN A 84 64.88 -6.13 -29.30
C GLN A 84 63.53 -5.59 -28.81
N ARG A 85 62.74 -4.93 -29.67
CA ARG A 85 61.38 -4.49 -29.34
C ARG A 85 60.45 -5.65 -29.04
N ARG A 86 60.45 -6.69 -29.88
CA ARG A 86 59.66 -7.91 -29.66
C ARG A 86 60.06 -8.65 -28.37
N GLN A 87 61.36 -8.69 -28.06
CA GLN A 87 61.84 -9.29 -26.81
C GLN A 87 61.39 -8.50 -25.57
N ILE A 88 61.38 -7.17 -25.63
CA ILE A 88 60.89 -6.30 -24.54
C ILE A 88 59.38 -6.45 -24.34
N GLU A 89 58.60 -6.51 -25.42
CA GLU A 89 57.15 -6.74 -25.36
C GLU A 89 56.81 -8.12 -24.79
N ALA A 90 57.51 -9.17 -25.23
CA ALA A 90 57.36 -10.52 -24.68
C ALA A 90 57.71 -10.57 -23.19
N ALA A 91 58.81 -9.92 -22.79
CA ALA A 91 59.21 -9.81 -21.38
C ALA A 91 58.15 -9.06 -20.54
N ALA A 92 57.59 -7.96 -21.05
CA ALA A 92 56.54 -7.20 -20.38
C ALA A 92 55.25 -8.00 -20.17
N LEU A 93 54.82 -8.78 -21.17
CA LEU A 93 53.65 -9.66 -21.07
C LEU A 93 53.87 -10.79 -20.06
N THR A 94 55.07 -11.39 -20.04
CA THR A 94 55.41 -12.42 -19.04
C THR A 94 55.46 -11.84 -17.62
N ALA A 95 55.97 -10.62 -17.44
CA ALA A 95 56.00 -9.93 -16.16
C ALA A 95 54.60 -9.53 -15.67
N ASP A 96 53.70 -9.12 -16.57
CA ASP A 96 52.32 -8.81 -16.20
C ASP A 96 51.54 -10.08 -15.82
N ARG A 97 51.80 -11.20 -16.50
CA ARG A 97 51.21 -12.50 -16.15
C ARG A 97 51.64 -12.97 -14.75
N THR A 98 52.94 -12.93 -14.45
CA THR A 98 53.45 -13.30 -13.13
C THR A 98 52.95 -12.35 -12.03
N ARG A 99 52.79 -11.06 -12.33
CA ARG A 99 52.16 -10.09 -11.41
C ARG A 99 50.72 -10.47 -11.08
N ARG A 100 49.89 -10.76 -12.08
CA ARG A 100 48.47 -11.13 -11.88
C ARG A 100 48.33 -12.43 -11.09
N GLU A 101 49.16 -13.43 -11.40
CA GLU A 101 49.18 -14.70 -10.67
C GLU A 101 49.59 -14.51 -9.21
N ALA A 102 50.57 -13.65 -8.93
CA ALA A 102 50.99 -13.32 -7.57
C ALA A 102 49.91 -12.55 -6.78
N ILE A 103 49.21 -11.59 -7.40
CA ILE A 103 48.09 -10.87 -6.75
C ILE A 103 46.92 -11.83 -6.45
N ALA A 104 46.63 -12.76 -7.37
CA ALA A 104 45.59 -13.78 -7.15
C ALA A 104 45.98 -14.80 -6.06
N ALA A 105 47.26 -15.16 -5.92
CA ALA A 105 47.74 -15.99 -4.83
C ALA A 105 47.62 -15.27 -3.47
N LEU A 106 47.95 -13.98 -3.44
CA LEU A 106 47.88 -13.14 -2.25
C LEU A 106 46.44 -12.92 -1.76
N ALA A 107 45.49 -12.75 -2.68
CA ALA A 107 44.07 -12.68 -2.31
C ALA A 107 43.55 -14.00 -1.70
N ARG A 108 44.01 -15.16 -2.19
CA ARG A 108 43.65 -16.47 -1.62
C ARG A 108 44.22 -16.68 -0.22
N ASP A 109 45.49 -16.31 0.00
CA ASP A 109 46.15 -16.40 1.31
C ASP A 109 45.39 -15.58 2.38
N ARG A 110 44.88 -14.41 1.99
CA ARG A 110 44.20 -13.47 2.89
C ARG A 110 42.67 -13.56 2.88
N GLN A 111 42.12 -14.61 2.25
CA GLN A 111 40.67 -14.85 2.17
C GLN A 111 39.86 -13.67 1.58
N LEU A 112 40.45 -12.92 0.65
CA LEU A 112 39.80 -11.80 -0.03
C LEU A 112 39.03 -12.30 -1.27
N PRO A 113 37.90 -11.66 -1.66
CA PRO A 113 37.15 -12.04 -2.84
C PRO A 113 37.97 -11.96 -4.13
N GLU A 114 37.73 -12.86 -5.08
CA GLU A 114 38.42 -12.85 -6.38
C GLU A 114 38.20 -11.55 -7.17
N ALA A 115 37.03 -10.91 -7.00
CA ALA A 115 36.72 -9.59 -7.56
C ALA A 115 37.66 -8.48 -7.05
N TRP A 116 38.18 -8.60 -5.81
CA TRP A 116 39.14 -7.66 -5.26
C TRP A 116 40.50 -7.78 -5.97
N ALA A 117 40.95 -9.01 -6.22
CA ALA A 117 42.18 -9.28 -6.96
C ALA A 117 42.09 -8.80 -8.42
N GLN A 118 40.96 -9.04 -9.09
CA GLN A 118 40.71 -8.58 -10.46
C GLN A 118 40.75 -7.05 -10.55
N GLY A 119 40.11 -6.34 -9.61
CA GLY A 119 40.14 -4.87 -9.57
C GLY A 119 41.54 -4.25 -9.37
N LEU A 120 42.47 -4.96 -8.72
CA LEU A 120 43.88 -4.52 -8.62
C LEU A 120 44.67 -4.83 -9.89
N CYS A 121 44.39 -5.96 -10.53
CA CYS A 121 44.98 -6.33 -11.81
C CYS A 121 44.64 -5.30 -12.89
N ASP A 122 43.37 -4.88 -12.97
CA ASP A 122 42.85 -3.91 -13.95
C ASP A 122 43.41 -2.50 -13.74
N ARG A 123 43.65 -2.11 -12.48
CA ARG A 123 44.28 -0.82 -12.14
C ARG A 123 45.80 -0.79 -12.33
N GLY A 124 46.42 -1.91 -12.74
CA GLY A 124 47.87 -1.97 -12.98
C GLY A 124 48.72 -1.81 -11.72
N VAL A 125 48.17 -2.12 -10.54
CA VAL A 125 48.86 -1.93 -9.26
C VAL A 125 50.07 -2.88 -9.15
N SER A 126 51.18 -2.38 -8.61
CA SER A 126 52.40 -3.19 -8.39
C SER A 126 52.19 -4.21 -7.26
N LEU A 127 52.96 -5.30 -7.27
CA LEU A 127 52.83 -6.36 -6.26
C LEU A 127 53.06 -5.84 -4.82
N ALA A 128 54.00 -4.92 -4.62
CA ALA A 128 54.30 -4.33 -3.31
C ALA A 128 53.16 -3.45 -2.77
N GLN A 129 52.43 -2.75 -3.65
CA GLN A 129 51.24 -2.00 -3.23
C GLN A 129 50.05 -2.93 -2.98
N ALA A 130 49.95 -4.03 -3.72
CA ALA A 130 48.91 -5.04 -3.51
C ALA A 130 49.09 -5.77 -2.17
N THR A 131 50.32 -6.03 -1.72
CA THR A 131 50.60 -6.60 -0.39
C THR A 131 50.15 -5.66 0.72
N GLU A 132 50.51 -4.38 0.64
CA GLU A 132 50.10 -3.38 1.65
C GLU A 132 48.58 -3.21 1.73
N LEU A 133 47.90 -3.19 0.57
CA LEU A 133 46.43 -3.10 0.52
C LEU A 133 45.74 -4.36 1.04
N ALA A 134 46.35 -5.54 0.87
CA ALA A 134 45.81 -6.77 1.47
C ALA A 134 46.05 -6.86 2.97
N ASP A 135 47.21 -6.40 3.45
CA ASP A 135 47.50 -6.28 4.89
C ASP A 135 46.52 -5.28 5.54
N LEU A 136 46.25 -4.15 4.88
CA LEU A 136 45.26 -3.18 5.32
C LEU A 136 43.83 -3.74 5.25
N ALA A 137 43.47 -4.48 4.20
CA ALA A 137 42.16 -5.13 4.10
C ALA A 137 41.97 -6.26 5.13
N ALA A 138 43.03 -6.98 5.48
CA ALA A 138 43.01 -7.99 6.51
C ALA A 138 42.90 -7.39 7.93
N THR A 139 43.58 -6.26 8.19
CA THR A 139 43.45 -5.52 9.45
C THR A 139 42.14 -4.77 9.56
N MET A 140 41.56 -4.33 8.45
CA MET A 140 40.24 -3.69 8.37
C MET A 140 39.10 -4.68 8.08
N ALA A 141 39.34 -5.99 8.08
CA ALA A 141 38.29 -7.01 7.92
C ALA A 141 37.21 -6.74 9.00
N LEU A 142 36.03 -6.16 8.70
CA LEU A 142 35.08 -6.61 7.68
C LEU A 142 34.96 -8.14 7.74
N THR A 143 34.73 -8.64 8.96
CA THR A 143 34.18 -9.97 9.22
C THR A 143 32.81 -10.07 8.55
N ARG A 144 32.79 -10.46 7.27
CA ARG A 144 31.66 -11.24 6.77
C ARG A 144 31.83 -12.64 7.40
N PRO A 145 31.01 -13.06 8.37
CA PRO A 145 31.08 -14.43 8.84
C PRO A 145 30.84 -15.39 7.67
N PRO A 146 31.35 -16.63 7.73
CA PRO A 146 31.19 -17.62 6.68
C PRO A 146 29.71 -17.75 6.31
N ALA A 147 29.45 -17.84 5.00
CA ALA A 147 28.11 -18.06 4.47
C ALA A 147 27.53 -19.36 5.07
N GLY A 148 26.71 -19.22 6.11
CA GLY A 148 26.14 -20.34 6.84
C GLY A 148 25.61 -20.05 8.24
N SER A 149 26.08 -18.99 8.93
CA SER A 149 25.54 -18.64 10.24
C SER A 149 25.19 -17.16 10.33
N ARG A 150 23.99 -16.82 9.88
CA ARG A 150 23.34 -15.55 10.23
C ARG A 150 22.90 -15.66 11.69
N VAL A 151 23.74 -15.21 12.63
CA VAL A 151 23.24 -14.86 13.96
C VAL A 151 22.63 -13.48 13.83
N GLU A 152 21.36 -13.45 13.44
CA GLU A 152 20.50 -12.32 13.78
C GLU A 152 20.48 -12.24 15.31
N SER A 153 20.94 -11.12 15.86
CA SER A 153 20.46 -10.70 17.18
C SER A 153 18.98 -10.40 17.02
N GLY A 154 18.16 -11.45 17.04
CA GLY A 154 16.72 -11.29 17.11
C GLY A 154 16.38 -10.56 18.40
N GLU A 155 15.42 -9.63 18.33
CA GLU A 155 14.60 -9.30 19.50
C GLU A 155 14.28 -10.61 20.24
N ASP A 156 14.35 -10.61 21.58
CA ASP A 156 14.14 -11.80 22.40
C ASP A 156 13.03 -12.69 21.80
N ARG A 157 13.44 -13.75 21.08
CA ARG A 157 12.51 -14.64 20.35
C ARG A 157 11.50 -15.27 21.31
N ALA A 158 11.82 -15.27 22.60
CA ALA A 158 10.96 -15.72 23.68
C ALA A 158 9.76 -14.80 23.95
N LEU A 159 9.92 -13.46 23.89
CA LEU A 159 8.84 -12.50 24.19
C LEU A 159 8.16 -11.96 22.94
N ALA A 160 8.95 -11.55 21.94
CA ALA A 160 8.44 -10.92 20.71
C ALA A 160 7.67 -11.91 19.82
N GLY A 161 8.10 -13.18 19.77
CA GLY A 161 7.40 -14.26 19.06
C GLY A 161 6.21 -14.85 19.80
N LEU A 162 6.07 -14.59 21.11
CA LEU A 162 5.01 -15.19 21.92
C LEU A 162 3.68 -14.44 21.83
N ARG A 163 3.73 -13.11 21.71
CA ARG A 163 2.55 -12.28 21.43
C ARG A 163 1.82 -12.74 20.16
N PRO A 164 2.47 -12.81 18.98
CA PRO A 164 1.81 -13.31 17.77
C PRO A 164 1.44 -14.79 17.91
N ALA A 165 2.20 -15.61 18.63
CA ALA A 165 1.84 -17.02 18.85
C ALA A 165 0.56 -17.19 19.69
N ILE A 166 0.42 -16.46 20.80
CA ILE A 166 -0.80 -16.47 21.63
C ILE A 166 -1.96 -15.86 20.85
N ALA A 167 -1.74 -14.76 20.12
CA ALA A 167 -2.77 -14.15 19.30
C ALA A 167 -3.32 -15.11 18.23
N ASP A 168 -2.43 -15.72 17.45
CA ASP A 168 -2.81 -16.69 16.42
C ASP A 168 -3.47 -17.93 17.03
N ALA A 169 -3.01 -18.40 18.19
CA ALA A 169 -3.62 -19.51 18.92
C ALA A 169 -5.04 -19.21 19.38
N LEU A 170 -5.28 -18.00 19.89
CA LEU A 170 -6.63 -17.55 20.28
C LEU A 170 -7.56 -17.43 19.07
N LEU A 171 -7.04 -16.92 17.94
CA LEU A 171 -7.80 -16.85 16.69
C LEU A 171 -8.16 -18.24 16.16
N GLN A 172 -7.21 -19.18 16.17
CA GLN A 172 -7.44 -20.58 15.77
C GLN A 172 -8.49 -21.25 16.67
N ARG A 173 -8.39 -21.07 17.99
CA ARG A 173 -9.36 -21.63 18.95
C ARG A 173 -10.76 -21.05 18.75
N ALA A 174 -10.86 -19.78 18.38
CA ALA A 174 -12.14 -19.13 18.09
C ALA A 174 -12.71 -19.52 16.71
N GLY A 175 -12.01 -20.36 15.92
CA GLY A 175 -12.44 -20.75 14.58
C GLY A 175 -12.42 -19.58 13.59
N VAL A 176 -11.51 -18.64 13.78
CA VAL A 176 -11.36 -17.44 12.95
C VAL A 176 -10.32 -17.72 11.86
N GLY A 177 -10.63 -17.36 10.62
CA GLY A 177 -9.67 -17.41 9.52
C GLY A 177 -8.49 -16.46 9.75
N LEU A 178 -7.27 -16.99 9.58
CA LEU A 178 -6.05 -16.20 9.58
C LEU A 178 -5.81 -15.70 8.16
N TYR A 179 -6.03 -14.41 7.92
CA TYR A 179 -5.88 -13.80 6.61
C TYR A 179 -4.71 -12.81 6.55
N GLU A 180 -4.16 -12.61 5.37
CA GLU A 180 -3.24 -11.52 5.09
C GLU A 180 -4.03 -10.23 4.88
N TYR A 181 -3.55 -9.11 5.45
CA TYR A 181 -4.20 -7.81 5.32
C TYR A 181 -3.29 -6.77 4.67
N ASP A 182 -3.86 -5.88 3.87
CA ASP A 182 -3.15 -4.72 3.30
C ASP A 182 -3.02 -3.57 4.32
N ARG A 183 -2.39 -2.46 3.89
CA ARG A 183 -2.22 -1.26 4.72
C ARG A 183 -3.53 -0.59 5.12
N ALA A 184 -4.59 -0.77 4.32
CA ALA A 184 -5.95 -0.29 4.58
C ALA A 184 -6.78 -1.28 5.44
N GLY A 185 -6.17 -2.38 5.89
CA GLY A 185 -6.82 -3.38 6.73
C GLY A 185 -7.73 -4.36 5.99
N ARG A 186 -7.72 -4.36 4.65
CA ARG A 186 -8.49 -5.29 3.80
C ARG A 186 -7.80 -6.63 3.71
N ALA A 187 -8.56 -7.72 3.66
CA ALA A 187 -7.99 -9.03 3.39
C ALA A 187 -7.47 -9.06 1.94
N VAL A 188 -6.20 -9.40 1.76
CA VAL A 188 -5.61 -9.66 0.43
C VAL A 188 -6.36 -10.83 -0.18
N ARG A 189 -6.86 -10.67 -1.40
CA ARG A 189 -7.64 -11.70 -2.11
C ARG A 189 -6.78 -12.38 -3.18
N GLU A 190 -6.99 -13.69 -3.34
CA GLU A 190 -6.43 -14.46 -4.46
C GLU A 190 -7.22 -14.21 -5.76
N SER A 191 -6.76 -14.76 -6.89
CA SER A 191 -7.45 -14.66 -8.19
C SER A 191 -8.90 -15.12 -8.14
N ASP A 192 -9.20 -16.05 -7.24
CA ASP A 192 -10.51 -16.68 -7.07
C ASP A 192 -11.45 -15.85 -6.17
N GLY A 193 -11.01 -14.67 -5.72
CA GLY A 193 -11.79 -13.74 -4.89
C GLY A 193 -11.87 -14.12 -3.41
N ARG A 194 -11.27 -15.24 -3.00
CA ARG A 194 -11.20 -15.67 -1.59
C ARG A 194 -10.08 -14.91 -0.86
N PRO A 195 -10.24 -14.61 0.43
CA PRO A 195 -9.19 -14.01 1.24
C PRO A 195 -8.02 -15.00 1.39
N ARG A 196 -6.81 -14.51 1.16
CA ARG A 196 -5.58 -15.26 1.21
C ARG A 196 -5.27 -15.65 2.65
N ALA A 197 -5.14 -16.95 2.90
CA ALA A 197 -4.81 -17.47 4.21
C ALA A 197 -3.34 -17.21 4.54
N ARG A 198 -3.09 -16.70 5.76
CA ARG A 198 -1.75 -16.54 6.33
C ARG A 198 -1.39 -17.76 7.15
N GLN A 199 -0.15 -18.24 7.04
CA GLN A 199 0.34 -19.31 7.91
C GLN A 199 0.43 -18.81 9.37
N PRO A 200 -0.12 -19.56 10.34
CA PRO A 200 0.02 -19.22 11.74
C PRO A 200 1.47 -19.29 12.21
N HIS A 201 1.77 -18.56 13.28
CA HIS A 201 3.06 -18.69 13.95
C HIS A 201 3.34 -20.13 14.38
N GLU A 202 4.60 -20.60 14.27
CA GLU A 202 5.00 -22.00 14.55
C GLU A 202 4.58 -22.49 15.93
N ARG A 203 4.68 -21.60 16.93
CA ARG A 203 4.30 -21.88 18.33
C ARG A 203 2.79 -21.79 18.59
N ALA A 204 1.98 -21.25 17.68
CA ALA A 204 0.54 -21.07 17.90
C ALA A 204 -0.18 -22.39 18.19
N ALA A 205 0.20 -23.47 17.49
CA ALA A 205 -0.36 -24.81 17.72
C ALA A 205 -0.14 -25.32 19.15
N GLN A 206 0.96 -24.95 19.80
CA GLN A 206 1.26 -25.32 21.18
C GLN A 206 0.35 -24.60 22.18
N PHE A 207 0.00 -23.34 21.89
CA PHE A 207 -0.88 -22.52 22.75
C PHE A 207 -2.37 -22.78 22.47
N ALA A 208 -2.74 -23.20 21.26
CA ALA A 208 -4.15 -23.41 20.87
C ALA A 208 -4.85 -24.47 21.74
N GLY A 209 -4.10 -25.46 22.24
CA GLY A 209 -4.61 -26.49 23.15
C GLY A 209 -4.71 -26.08 24.62
N LEU A 210 -4.23 -24.90 25.00
CA LEU A 210 -4.20 -24.43 26.39
C LEU A 210 -5.48 -23.65 26.77
N SER A 211 -5.79 -23.61 28.07
CA SER A 211 -6.81 -22.70 28.59
C SER A 211 -6.33 -21.25 28.51
N LEU A 212 -7.25 -20.26 28.51
CA LEU A 212 -6.87 -18.85 28.54
C LEU A 212 -6.03 -18.52 29.78
N ALA A 213 -6.38 -19.11 30.94
CA ALA A 213 -5.62 -18.98 32.17
C ALA A 213 -4.21 -19.55 32.03
N ARG A 214 -4.05 -20.68 31.32
CA ARG A 214 -2.72 -21.28 31.11
C ARG A 214 -1.88 -20.51 30.09
N MET A 215 -2.48 -19.92 29.05
CA MET A 215 -1.77 -18.98 28.17
C MET A 215 -1.33 -17.72 28.92
N ALA A 216 -2.22 -17.17 29.77
CA ALA A 216 -1.90 -16.04 30.64
C ALA A 216 -0.78 -16.40 31.63
N GLN A 217 -0.77 -17.63 32.15
CA GLN A 217 0.30 -18.13 33.01
C GLN A 217 1.66 -18.13 32.28
N GLU A 218 1.74 -18.70 31.07
CA GLU A 218 2.99 -18.70 30.29
C GLU A 218 3.45 -17.26 29.98
N PHE A 219 2.51 -16.37 29.67
CA PHE A 219 2.79 -14.94 29.49
C PHE A 219 3.38 -14.31 30.77
N VAL A 220 2.75 -14.51 31.93
CA VAL A 220 3.18 -13.98 33.23
C VAL A 220 4.52 -14.57 33.69
N LEU A 221 4.76 -15.86 33.44
CA LEU A 221 6.02 -16.54 33.76
C LEU A 221 7.20 -15.94 33.00
N LEU A 222 6.99 -15.62 31.73
CA LEU A 222 8.01 -14.97 30.90
C LEU A 222 8.32 -13.53 31.36
N HIS A 223 7.37 -12.89 32.03
CA HIS A 223 7.58 -11.60 32.67
C HIS A 223 8.26 -11.70 34.05
N GLY A 224 8.80 -12.87 34.40
CA GLY A 224 9.64 -13.08 35.59
C GLY A 224 8.87 -13.33 36.88
N VAL A 225 7.55 -13.56 36.80
CA VAL A 225 6.74 -13.91 37.98
C VAL A 225 6.61 -15.42 38.08
N ASP A 226 7.65 -16.08 38.58
CA ASP A 226 7.69 -17.54 38.77
C ASP A 226 6.57 -18.07 39.68
N GLN A 227 6.09 -17.21 40.58
CA GLN A 227 4.98 -17.51 41.48
C GLN A 227 3.68 -17.85 40.74
N ALA A 228 3.54 -17.42 39.48
CA ALA A 228 2.39 -17.74 38.65
C ALA A 228 2.16 -19.24 38.45
N ARG A 229 3.20 -20.10 38.58
CA ARG A 229 3.07 -21.57 38.52
C ARG A 229 2.13 -22.14 39.59
N TYR A 230 2.04 -21.47 40.74
CA TYR A 230 1.31 -21.92 41.93
C TYR A 230 0.09 -21.03 42.25
N MET A 231 -0.35 -20.23 41.28
CA MET A 231 -1.51 -19.35 41.43
C MET A 231 -2.77 -20.04 40.91
N ALA A 232 -3.92 -19.67 41.49
CA ALA A 232 -5.21 -20.10 40.95
C ALA A 232 -5.46 -19.40 39.60
N ASP A 233 -6.16 -20.08 38.68
CA ASP A 233 -6.47 -19.54 37.34
C ASP A 233 -7.08 -18.14 37.38
N ARG A 234 -7.93 -17.86 38.38
CA ARG A 234 -8.52 -16.54 38.59
C ARG A 234 -7.46 -15.47 38.90
N ASP A 235 -6.56 -15.76 39.83
CA ASP A 235 -5.53 -14.82 40.28
C ASP A 235 -4.51 -14.56 39.15
N ILE A 236 -4.22 -15.59 38.33
CA ILE A 236 -3.38 -15.46 37.14
C ILE A 236 -4.04 -14.55 36.12
N LEU A 237 -5.33 -14.73 35.85
CA LEU A 237 -6.07 -13.90 34.90
C LEU A 237 -6.16 -12.45 35.39
N GLU A 238 -6.40 -12.25 36.69
CA GLU A 238 -6.44 -10.94 37.32
C GLU A 238 -5.08 -10.26 37.21
N LEU A 239 -3.99 -10.95 37.60
CA LEU A 239 -2.63 -10.46 37.48
C LEU A 239 -2.28 -10.08 36.02
N ALA A 240 -2.63 -10.93 35.05
CA ALA A 240 -2.37 -10.65 33.63
C ALA A 240 -3.17 -9.45 33.11
N MET A 241 -4.43 -9.28 33.54
CA MET A 241 -5.32 -8.23 33.05
C MET A 241 -5.08 -6.86 33.69
N THR A 242 -4.84 -6.80 35.01
CA THR A 242 -4.73 -5.55 35.77
C THR A 242 -3.30 -5.23 36.19
N GLY A 243 -2.36 -6.15 35.92
CA GLY A 243 -0.96 -6.02 36.36
C GLY A 243 -0.75 -6.26 37.85
N ARG A 244 -1.81 -6.50 38.63
CA ARG A 244 -1.76 -6.73 40.08
C ARG A 244 -2.81 -7.74 40.50
N CYS A 245 -2.46 -8.61 41.44
CA CYS A 245 -3.44 -9.39 42.17
C CYS A 245 -3.18 -9.25 43.67
N ASP A 246 -4.23 -8.99 44.45
CA ASP A 246 -4.16 -8.96 45.90
C ASP A 246 -4.52 -10.34 46.45
N ARG A 247 -3.50 -11.06 46.91
CA ARG A 247 -3.66 -12.35 47.59
C ARG A 247 -3.59 -12.13 49.09
N GLY A 248 -4.73 -11.89 49.73
CA GLY A 248 -4.84 -11.93 51.20
C GLY A 248 -3.79 -11.09 51.95
N GLY A 249 -3.43 -9.92 51.42
CA GLY A 249 -2.43 -9.01 52.01
C GLY A 249 -1.04 -9.03 51.37
N GLN A 250 -0.77 -9.92 50.42
CA GLN A 250 0.44 -9.87 49.57
C GLN A 250 0.06 -9.47 48.14
N ALA A 251 0.41 -8.23 47.78
CA ALA A 251 0.26 -7.72 46.43
C ALA A 251 1.38 -8.30 45.55
N VAL A 252 1.02 -9.13 44.57
CA VAL A 252 1.93 -9.53 43.49
C VAL A 252 1.67 -8.57 42.34
N SER A 253 2.71 -7.83 41.93
CA SER A 253 2.63 -6.94 40.77
C SER A 253 3.59 -7.41 39.69
N LEU A 254 3.10 -7.42 38.46
CA LEU A 254 3.98 -7.52 37.29
C LEU A 254 4.80 -6.23 37.19
N ALA A 255 6.07 -6.33 36.78
CA ALA A 255 6.90 -5.17 36.47
C ALA A 255 6.46 -4.41 35.19
N MET A 256 5.34 -4.83 34.59
CA MET A 256 4.82 -4.27 33.36
C MET A 256 3.99 -3.00 33.61
N SER A 257 3.98 -2.13 32.60
CA SER A 257 2.86 -1.21 32.38
C SER A 257 1.58 -2.04 32.25
N THR A 258 0.47 -1.54 32.79
CA THR A 258 -0.88 -2.12 32.86
C THR A 258 -1.54 -2.54 31.52
N SER A 259 -0.78 -2.67 30.43
CA SER A 259 -1.29 -2.56 29.06
C SER A 259 -1.01 -3.74 28.12
N ASP A 260 -0.04 -4.62 28.37
CA ASP A 260 0.41 -5.57 27.33
C ASP A 260 -0.53 -6.77 27.07
N PHE A 261 -1.02 -7.46 28.11
CA PHE A 261 -1.96 -8.57 27.90
C PHE A 261 -3.37 -8.08 27.50
N PRO A 262 -3.92 -7.00 28.08
CA PRO A 262 -5.17 -6.41 27.57
C PRO A 262 -5.06 -5.91 26.12
N SER A 263 -3.93 -5.31 25.73
CA SER A 263 -3.73 -4.89 24.34
C SER A 263 -3.59 -6.07 23.39
N LEU A 264 -2.98 -7.18 23.81
CA LEU A 264 -2.97 -8.43 23.05
C LEU A 264 -4.39 -8.94 22.79
N LEU A 265 -5.24 -8.99 23.81
CA LEU A 265 -6.64 -9.40 23.66
C LEU A 265 -7.43 -8.42 22.78
N GLY A 266 -7.18 -7.11 22.91
CA GLY A 266 -7.76 -6.08 22.04
C GLY A 266 -7.34 -6.25 20.58
N ASN A 267 -6.08 -6.63 20.32
CA ASN A 267 -5.58 -6.93 18.99
C ASN A 267 -6.23 -8.19 18.40
N VAL A 268 -6.36 -9.25 19.20
CA VAL A 268 -7.07 -10.47 18.79
C VAL A 268 -8.53 -10.17 18.44
N LEU A 269 -9.21 -9.37 19.27
CA LEU A 269 -10.59 -8.95 19.00
C LEU A 269 -10.70 -8.18 17.69
N ARG A 270 -9.87 -7.15 17.47
CA ARG A 270 -9.84 -6.40 16.20
C ARG A 270 -9.54 -7.30 15.00
N SER A 271 -8.55 -8.18 15.12
CA SER A 271 -8.21 -9.13 14.07
C SER A 271 -9.37 -10.09 13.76
N SER A 272 -10.09 -10.55 14.78
CA SER A 272 -11.26 -11.42 14.58
C SER A 272 -12.39 -10.73 13.83
N VAL A 273 -12.64 -9.45 14.11
CA VAL A 273 -13.66 -8.66 13.41
C VAL A 273 -13.30 -8.51 11.94
N ARG A 274 -12.03 -8.20 11.65
CA ARG A 274 -11.54 -8.09 10.27
C ARG A 274 -11.71 -9.40 9.51
N ALA A 275 -11.40 -10.53 10.16
CA ALA A 275 -11.57 -11.84 9.55
C ALA A 275 -13.05 -12.18 9.30
N PHE A 276 -13.92 -11.94 10.28
CA PHE A 276 -15.36 -12.16 10.10
C PHE A 276 -15.96 -11.23 9.05
N TYR A 277 -15.45 -10.01 8.92
CA TYR A 277 -15.85 -9.10 7.85
C TYR A 277 -15.39 -9.60 6.49
N ALA A 278 -14.13 -10.06 6.37
CA ALA A 278 -13.62 -10.65 5.14
C ALA A 278 -14.42 -11.90 4.71
N ASP A 279 -14.85 -12.74 5.66
CA ASP A 279 -15.76 -13.86 5.41
C ASP A 279 -17.13 -13.36 4.92
N ALA A 280 -17.71 -12.38 5.61
CA ALA A 280 -19.01 -11.84 5.26
C ALA A 280 -19.01 -11.13 3.91
N GLU A 281 -17.91 -10.45 3.55
CA GLU A 281 -17.75 -9.74 2.29
C GLU A 281 -17.75 -10.68 1.07
N GLN A 282 -17.47 -11.98 1.24
CA GLN A 282 -17.61 -12.96 0.15
C GLN A 282 -19.07 -13.12 -0.29
N THR A 283 -20.02 -12.87 0.62
CA THR A 283 -21.45 -12.93 0.34
C THR A 283 -22.06 -11.57 -0.03
N ALA A 284 -21.24 -10.50 -0.04
CA ALA A 284 -21.68 -9.17 -0.40
C ALA A 284 -22.09 -9.11 -1.88
N ILE A 285 -23.18 -8.40 -2.17
CA ILE A 285 -23.76 -8.30 -3.51
C ILE A 285 -23.24 -7.04 -4.20
N TRP A 286 -23.11 -5.94 -3.46
CA TRP A 286 -22.67 -4.64 -3.96
C TRP A 286 -21.35 -4.65 -4.77
N PRO A 287 -20.30 -5.44 -4.45
CA PRO A 287 -19.06 -5.42 -5.23
C PRO A 287 -19.21 -5.98 -6.65
N GLN A 288 -20.30 -6.69 -6.94
CA GLN A 288 -20.55 -7.30 -8.25
C GLN A 288 -21.08 -6.29 -9.28
N TRP A 289 -21.60 -5.15 -8.84
CA TRP A 289 -22.27 -4.17 -9.71
C TRP A 289 -21.97 -2.71 -9.36
N CYS A 290 -21.40 -2.42 -8.19
CA CYS A 290 -20.93 -1.08 -7.84
C CYS A 290 -19.41 -0.96 -7.99
N ALA A 291 -18.94 0.24 -8.33
CA ALA A 291 -17.53 0.60 -8.20
C ALA A 291 -17.21 0.91 -6.73
N ARG A 292 -15.97 0.69 -6.33
CA ARG A 292 -15.47 1.11 -5.01
C ARG A 292 -14.66 2.38 -5.18
N MET A 293 -14.87 3.35 -4.29
CA MET A 293 -13.99 4.50 -4.16
C MET A 293 -13.57 4.72 -2.72
N ALA A 294 -12.39 5.27 -2.53
CA ALA A 294 -11.87 5.69 -1.24
C ALA A 294 -11.91 7.22 -1.17
N LEU A 295 -12.49 7.76 -0.09
CA LEU A 295 -12.48 9.19 0.21
C LEU A 295 -11.49 9.46 1.35
N PRO A 296 -10.67 10.52 1.27
CA PRO A 296 -9.67 10.82 2.29
C PRO A 296 -10.27 11.41 3.57
N ASP A 297 -11.43 12.08 3.48
CA ASP A 297 -12.09 12.74 4.60
C ASP A 297 -13.63 12.61 4.58
N TYR A 298 -14.28 13.17 5.60
CA TYR A 298 -15.74 13.17 5.77
C TYR A 298 -16.43 14.36 5.09
N ARG A 299 -15.69 15.22 4.39
CA ARG A 299 -16.28 16.37 3.71
C ARG A 299 -16.96 15.89 2.44
N ALA A 300 -17.96 16.65 2.00
CA ALA A 300 -18.54 16.41 0.69
C ALA A 300 -17.44 16.65 -0.36
N MET A 301 -17.23 15.67 -1.22
CA MET A 301 -16.31 15.72 -2.34
C MET A 301 -17.11 15.64 -3.62
N ASP A 302 -16.81 16.52 -4.56
CA ASP A 302 -17.45 16.53 -5.87
C ASP A 302 -16.74 15.53 -6.79
N LEU A 303 -17.46 14.49 -7.22
CA LEU A 303 -17.10 13.63 -8.34
C LEU A 303 -17.33 14.41 -9.62
N VAL A 304 -16.25 14.99 -10.15
CA VAL A 304 -16.28 15.63 -11.46
C VAL A 304 -16.22 14.56 -12.54
N SER A 305 -17.26 14.49 -13.37
CA SER A 305 -17.28 13.71 -14.60
C SER A 305 -16.99 14.64 -15.78
N VAL A 306 -15.87 14.40 -16.46
CA VAL A 306 -15.51 15.15 -17.66
C VAL A 306 -16.20 14.54 -18.87
N SER A 307 -16.78 15.37 -19.74
CA SER A 307 -17.39 14.90 -20.99
C SER A 307 -16.40 14.16 -21.88
N GLU A 308 -16.94 13.29 -22.72
CA GLU A 308 -16.20 12.63 -23.79
C GLU A 308 -15.57 13.60 -24.79
N VAL A 309 -14.51 13.14 -25.47
CA VAL A 309 -13.87 13.84 -26.58
C VAL A 309 -14.75 13.70 -27.83
N PRO A 310 -15.00 14.76 -28.61
CA PRO A 310 -15.74 14.66 -29.86
C PRO A 310 -15.02 13.77 -30.87
N ASP A 311 -15.80 13.18 -31.78
CA ASP A 311 -15.26 12.33 -32.85
C ASP A 311 -14.20 13.06 -33.67
N LEU A 312 -13.14 12.32 -34.03
CA LEU A 312 -12.05 12.87 -34.81
C LEU A 312 -12.53 13.25 -36.20
N MET A 313 -12.54 14.55 -36.49
CA MET A 313 -12.88 15.06 -37.81
C MET A 313 -11.74 14.85 -38.80
N MET A 314 -12.09 14.47 -40.03
CA MET A 314 -11.12 14.40 -41.11
C MET A 314 -10.59 15.80 -41.40
N ARG A 315 -9.28 15.98 -41.20
CA ARG A 315 -8.58 17.22 -41.53
C ARG A 315 -8.05 17.13 -42.96
N ASN A 316 -8.49 18.03 -43.83
CA ASN A 316 -7.90 18.20 -45.15
C ASN A 316 -6.46 18.72 -45.03
N GLU A 317 -5.59 18.38 -45.98
CA GLU A 317 -4.20 18.87 -46.00
C GLU A 317 -4.19 20.41 -46.07
N GLY A 318 -3.70 21.06 -45.00
CA GLY A 318 -3.71 22.52 -44.84
C GLY A 318 -4.90 23.10 -44.05
N GLY A 319 -5.85 22.27 -43.61
CA GLY A 319 -6.99 22.69 -42.78
C GLY A 319 -6.62 22.97 -41.31
N GLU A 320 -7.39 23.86 -40.69
CA GLU A 320 -7.29 24.20 -39.26
C GLU A 320 -7.68 23.00 -38.37
N VAL A 321 -6.98 22.82 -37.25
CA VAL A 321 -7.32 21.82 -36.23
C VAL A 321 -8.43 22.41 -35.36
N ARG A 322 -9.61 21.78 -35.35
CA ARG A 322 -10.68 22.13 -34.41
C ARG A 322 -10.35 21.57 -33.03
N PHE A 323 -10.34 22.42 -32.02
CA PHE A 323 -10.11 22.03 -30.64
C PHE A 323 -11.42 21.67 -29.97
N ALA A 324 -11.43 20.55 -29.23
CA ALA A 324 -12.59 20.10 -28.47
C ALA A 324 -12.82 20.96 -27.23
N THR A 325 -14.09 21.25 -26.94
CA THR A 325 -14.56 21.81 -25.67
C THR A 325 -15.02 20.68 -24.75
N PHE A 326 -14.59 20.73 -23.49
CA PHE A 326 -15.03 19.80 -22.45
C PHE A 326 -16.16 20.43 -21.63
N THR A 327 -17.19 19.64 -21.34
CA THR A 327 -18.26 19.99 -20.40
C THR A 327 -18.11 19.13 -19.16
N ASP A 328 -18.18 19.73 -17.98
CA ASP A 328 -18.01 19.00 -16.72
C ASP A 328 -19.37 18.82 -16.02
N GLY A 329 -19.69 17.58 -15.66
CA GLY A 329 -20.70 17.26 -14.67
C GLY A 329 -20.05 17.12 -13.30
N HIS A 330 -20.79 17.42 -12.23
CA HIS A 330 -20.31 17.14 -10.87
C HIS A 330 -21.42 16.53 -10.03
N GLU A 331 -21.07 15.53 -9.22
CA GLU A 331 -21.96 14.89 -8.25
C GLU A 331 -21.29 14.88 -6.88
N SER A 332 -22.00 15.30 -5.84
CA SER A 332 -21.41 15.37 -4.49
C SER A 332 -21.54 14.03 -3.75
N VAL A 333 -20.44 13.53 -3.19
CA VAL A 333 -20.39 12.29 -2.40
C VAL A 333 -19.83 12.59 -1.00
N GLN A 334 -20.44 12.00 0.02
CA GLN A 334 -20.02 12.15 1.41
C GLN A 334 -20.08 10.81 2.16
N VAL A 335 -19.09 10.55 3.02
CA VAL A 335 -19.06 9.38 3.91
C VAL A 335 -19.75 9.71 5.24
N PHE A 336 -20.56 8.77 5.75
CA PHE A 336 -21.20 8.87 7.06
C PHE A 336 -20.70 7.78 8.00
N MET A 337 -20.61 8.11 9.31
CA MET A 337 -20.20 7.16 10.34
C MET A 337 -21.42 6.40 10.90
N PHE A 338 -21.41 5.07 10.77
CA PHE A 338 -22.41 4.19 11.38
C PHE A 338 -21.78 3.40 12.53
N SER A 339 -22.41 3.42 13.71
CA SER A 339 -21.96 2.64 14.86
C SER A 339 -23.13 2.00 15.61
N ARG A 340 -22.86 0.85 16.23
CA ARG A 340 -23.79 0.17 17.13
C ARG A 340 -23.01 -0.52 18.24
N GLY A 341 -23.35 -0.20 19.49
CA GLY A 341 -22.76 -0.83 20.66
C GLY A 341 -23.55 -2.03 21.15
N MET A 342 -22.87 -2.94 21.84
CA MET A 342 -23.47 -4.00 22.63
C MET A 342 -22.99 -3.92 24.07
N ARG A 343 -23.89 -4.15 25.03
CA ARG A 343 -23.56 -4.11 26.45
C ARG A 343 -23.48 -5.52 27.01
N PHE A 344 -22.39 -5.78 27.74
CA PHE A 344 -22.19 -7.04 28.44
C PHE A 344 -22.43 -6.86 29.94
N THR A 345 -23.03 -7.87 30.57
CA THR A 345 -23.08 -7.96 32.02
C THR A 345 -21.98 -8.89 32.52
N GLN A 346 -21.46 -8.63 33.73
CA GLN A 346 -20.45 -9.48 34.38
C GLN A 346 -20.89 -10.95 34.50
N GLN A 347 -22.20 -11.17 34.68
CA GLN A 347 -22.79 -12.51 34.73
C GLN A 347 -22.73 -13.20 33.36
N ALA A 348 -23.03 -12.48 32.27
CA ALA A 348 -22.89 -13.01 30.91
C ALA A 348 -21.42 -13.32 30.57
N GLN A 349 -20.48 -12.49 31.02
CA GLN A 349 -19.04 -12.72 30.83
C GLN A 349 -18.56 -13.98 31.55
N ARG A 350 -19.02 -14.22 32.78
CA ARG A 350 -18.66 -15.41 33.56
C ARG A 350 -19.32 -16.70 33.04
N ASN A 351 -20.53 -16.59 32.48
CA ASN A 351 -21.33 -17.72 32.03
C ASN A 351 -21.13 -18.07 30.54
N ASP A 352 -20.15 -17.49 29.84
CA ASP A 352 -19.91 -17.74 28.41
C ASP A 352 -19.35 -19.15 28.14
N GLN A 353 -20.20 -20.16 28.27
CA GLN A 353 -19.85 -21.57 28.08
C GLN A 353 -20.05 -22.07 26.65
N PHE A 354 -20.63 -21.24 25.76
CA PHE A 354 -20.95 -21.63 24.38
C PHE A 354 -20.34 -20.71 23.30
N GLY A 355 -19.44 -19.80 23.65
CA GLY A 355 -18.84 -18.87 22.68
C GLY A 355 -19.89 -17.92 22.09
N ALA A 356 -20.87 -17.51 22.88
CA ALA A 356 -21.92 -16.61 22.42
C ALA A 356 -21.34 -15.26 21.96
N PHE A 357 -20.22 -14.83 22.56
CA PHE A 357 -19.54 -13.60 22.21
C PHE A 357 -18.95 -13.61 20.80
N SER A 358 -18.23 -14.66 20.41
CA SER A 358 -17.65 -14.76 19.06
C SER A 358 -18.75 -14.80 18.00
N ARG A 359 -19.85 -15.51 18.26
CA ARG A 359 -21.02 -15.52 17.39
C ARG A 359 -21.64 -14.14 17.24
N GLN A 360 -21.78 -13.39 18.34
CA GLN A 360 -22.37 -12.05 18.30
C GLN A 360 -21.50 -11.08 17.48
N ILE A 361 -20.18 -11.12 17.66
CA ILE A 361 -19.23 -10.30 16.88
C ILE A 361 -19.35 -10.63 15.38
N ARG A 362 -19.44 -11.93 15.03
CA ARG A 362 -19.67 -12.36 13.64
C ARG A 362 -20.99 -11.79 13.08
N MET A 363 -22.06 -11.74 13.87
CA MET A 363 -23.32 -11.12 13.42
C MET A 363 -23.19 -9.62 13.14
N PHE A 364 -22.37 -8.90 13.92
CA PHE A 364 -22.07 -7.49 13.66
C PHE A 364 -21.30 -7.30 12.36
N ALA A 365 -20.28 -8.12 12.09
CA ALA A 365 -19.56 -8.09 10.81
C ALA A 365 -20.52 -8.27 9.62
N GLY A 366 -21.44 -9.24 9.70
CA GLY A 366 -22.47 -9.42 8.69
C GLY A 366 -23.51 -8.28 8.63
N ALA A 367 -23.73 -7.53 9.72
CA ALA A 367 -24.61 -6.36 9.70
C ALA A 367 -24.00 -5.19 8.90
N PHE A 368 -22.67 -5.01 8.94
CA PHE A 368 -21.99 -3.99 8.14
C PHE A 368 -22.10 -4.28 6.64
N VAL A 369 -21.90 -5.53 6.21
CA VAL A 369 -22.08 -5.91 4.79
C VAL A 369 -23.50 -5.65 4.33
N ARG A 370 -24.49 -6.04 5.14
CA ARG A 370 -25.92 -5.78 4.89
C ARG A 370 -26.25 -4.28 4.80
N LEU A 371 -25.54 -3.43 5.53
CA LEU A 371 -25.70 -1.98 5.44
C LEU A 371 -25.23 -1.45 4.09
N LEU A 372 -24.06 -1.90 3.61
CA LEU A 372 -23.51 -1.52 2.30
C LEU A 372 -24.40 -2.00 1.14
N ASP A 373 -24.87 -3.24 1.20
CA ASP A 373 -25.79 -3.80 0.20
C ASP A 373 -27.14 -3.03 0.19
N ARG A 374 -27.69 -2.73 1.37
CA ARG A 374 -28.93 -1.94 1.47
C ARG A 374 -28.73 -0.51 0.95
N GLY A 375 -27.62 0.13 1.32
CA GLY A 375 -27.32 1.52 0.95
C GLY A 375 -27.15 1.69 -0.56
N SER A 376 -26.36 0.81 -1.19
CA SER A 376 -26.18 0.81 -2.65
C SER A 376 -27.50 0.57 -3.38
N THR A 377 -28.30 -0.41 -2.95
CA THR A 377 -29.59 -0.73 -3.57
C THR A 377 -30.61 0.41 -3.40
N ALA A 378 -30.58 1.11 -2.26
CA ALA A 378 -31.52 2.18 -1.99
C ALA A 378 -31.44 3.32 -3.03
N ILE A 379 -30.27 3.58 -3.60
CA ILE A 379 -30.07 4.59 -4.66
C ILE A 379 -30.96 4.28 -5.87
N LEU A 380 -31.03 3.00 -6.27
CA LEU A 380 -31.82 2.55 -7.42
C LEU A 380 -33.33 2.63 -7.16
N THR A 381 -33.76 2.29 -5.94
CA THR A 381 -35.20 2.21 -5.60
C THR A 381 -35.79 3.55 -5.21
N VAL A 382 -35.01 4.44 -4.58
CA VAL A 382 -35.48 5.77 -4.17
C VAL A 382 -35.60 6.70 -5.37
N ASN A 383 -34.74 6.53 -6.39
CA ASN A 383 -34.71 7.34 -7.59
C ASN A 383 -34.63 8.85 -7.28
N ALA A 384 -33.70 9.23 -6.41
CA ALA A 384 -33.52 10.62 -6.00
C ALA A 384 -33.07 11.50 -7.19
N PRO A 385 -33.41 12.81 -7.20
CA PRO A 385 -32.89 13.74 -8.19
C PRO A 385 -31.37 13.86 -8.07
N LEU A 386 -30.70 13.87 -9.22
CA LEU A 386 -29.30 14.23 -9.36
C LEU A 386 -29.13 15.75 -9.21
N LEU A 387 -27.90 16.25 -9.33
CA LEU A 387 -27.59 17.67 -9.14
C LEU A 387 -28.28 18.57 -10.19
N ASP A 388 -28.65 18.03 -11.35
CA ASP A 388 -29.46 18.68 -12.38
C ASP A 388 -30.95 18.84 -12.02
N GLY A 389 -31.38 18.28 -10.87
CA GLY A 389 -32.76 18.32 -10.40
C GLY A 389 -33.68 17.27 -11.03
N VAL A 390 -33.16 16.39 -11.89
CA VAL A 390 -33.91 15.32 -12.56
C VAL A 390 -33.65 13.99 -11.86
N PRO A 391 -34.68 13.16 -11.60
CA PRO A 391 -34.51 11.81 -11.03
C PRO A 391 -33.51 10.95 -11.79
N LEU A 392 -32.78 10.08 -11.08
CA LEU A 392 -31.80 9.16 -11.68
C LEU A 392 -32.34 8.50 -12.95
N PHE A 393 -33.44 7.75 -12.86
CA PHE A 393 -34.18 7.18 -13.98
C PHE A 393 -35.22 8.15 -14.49
N ASN A 394 -34.99 8.70 -15.69
CA ASN A 394 -35.89 9.61 -16.37
C ASN A 394 -35.69 9.51 -17.89
N ALA A 395 -36.75 9.73 -18.66
CA ALA A 395 -36.67 9.81 -20.12
C ALA A 395 -35.66 10.86 -20.61
N LEU A 396 -35.47 11.96 -19.87
CA LEU A 396 -34.49 13.00 -20.20
C LEU A 396 -33.03 12.50 -20.16
N HIS A 397 -32.75 11.49 -19.33
CA HIS A 397 -31.42 10.86 -19.25
C HIS A 397 -31.23 9.73 -20.27
N ASN A 398 -32.25 9.45 -21.08
CA ASN A 398 -32.29 8.34 -22.04
C ASN A 398 -31.95 6.98 -21.41
N ASN A 399 -32.13 6.83 -20.10
CA ASN A 399 -31.75 5.65 -19.33
C ASN A 399 -32.93 4.77 -18.91
N VAL A 400 -34.12 5.06 -19.45
CA VAL A 400 -35.31 4.22 -19.33
C VAL A 400 -35.55 3.58 -20.71
N PRO A 401 -35.56 2.24 -20.83
CA PRO A 401 -35.85 1.60 -22.10
C PRO A 401 -37.28 1.95 -22.52
N GLY A 402 -37.52 2.23 -23.80
CA GLY A 402 -38.86 2.56 -24.31
C GLY A 402 -39.90 1.41 -24.22
N VAL A 403 -39.53 0.28 -23.62
CA VAL A 403 -40.40 -0.87 -23.35
C VAL A 403 -40.30 -1.22 -21.86
N ASP A 404 -41.30 -0.79 -21.09
CA ASP A 404 -41.44 -1.12 -19.68
C ASP A 404 -42.11 -2.49 -19.51
N GLY A 405 -41.58 -3.32 -18.61
CA GLY A 405 -42.17 -4.62 -18.31
C GLY A 405 -41.26 -5.58 -17.55
N PRO A 406 -41.76 -6.79 -17.23
CA PRO A 406 -40.95 -7.84 -16.62
C PRO A 406 -39.78 -8.25 -17.51
N ILE A 407 -38.81 -8.96 -16.93
CA ILE A 407 -37.66 -9.45 -17.67
C ILE A 407 -38.09 -10.48 -18.73
N THR A 408 -37.86 -10.15 -20.01
CA THR A 408 -38.16 -10.96 -21.18
C THR A 408 -37.07 -10.76 -22.22
N VAL A 409 -37.04 -11.59 -23.27
CA VAL A 409 -36.09 -11.40 -24.39
C VAL A 409 -36.21 -10.00 -25.00
N ALA A 410 -37.45 -9.54 -25.22
CA ALA A 410 -37.72 -8.22 -25.81
C ALA A 410 -37.23 -7.08 -24.92
N THR A 411 -37.62 -7.06 -23.65
CA THR A 411 -37.24 -5.99 -22.71
C THR A 411 -35.73 -5.95 -22.45
N LEU A 412 -35.08 -7.12 -22.35
CA LEU A 412 -33.62 -7.21 -22.18
C LEU A 412 -32.87 -6.76 -23.44
N SER A 413 -33.36 -7.09 -24.64
CA SER A 413 -32.77 -6.63 -25.89
C SER A 413 -32.88 -5.11 -26.07
N ALA A 414 -34.00 -4.51 -25.63
CA ALA A 414 -34.21 -3.07 -25.62
C ALA A 414 -33.25 -2.37 -24.65
N ALA A 415 -33.08 -2.90 -23.43
CA ALA A 415 -32.13 -2.36 -22.47
C ALA A 415 -30.67 -2.49 -22.93
N ARG A 416 -30.30 -3.62 -23.57
CA ARG A 416 -28.96 -3.77 -24.18
C ARG A 416 -28.73 -2.71 -25.26
N THR A 417 -29.73 -2.47 -26.09
CA THR A 417 -29.66 -1.45 -27.14
C THR A 417 -29.52 -0.06 -26.53
N ALA A 418 -30.34 0.28 -25.52
CA ALA A 418 -30.26 1.56 -24.83
C ALA A 418 -28.87 1.82 -24.22
N LEU A 419 -28.27 0.81 -23.56
CA LEU A 419 -26.91 0.92 -23.02
C LEU A 419 -25.86 1.13 -24.12
N MET A 420 -25.95 0.38 -25.22
CA MET A 420 -25.01 0.51 -26.33
C MET A 420 -25.15 1.86 -27.05
N THR A 421 -26.36 2.41 -27.15
CA THR A 421 -26.63 3.70 -27.80
C THR A 421 -26.60 4.88 -26.84
N GLN A 422 -26.22 4.67 -25.57
CA GLN A 422 -26.17 5.74 -24.58
C GLN A 422 -25.22 6.84 -25.08
N ARG A 423 -25.69 8.08 -24.97
CA ARG A 423 -24.95 9.28 -25.40
C ARG A 423 -24.23 9.91 -24.22
N GLY A 424 -23.06 10.49 -24.48
CA GLY A 424 -22.34 11.25 -23.49
C GLY A 424 -23.02 12.58 -23.11
N MET A 425 -22.43 13.25 -22.12
CA MET A 425 -22.94 14.50 -21.51
C MET A 425 -22.89 15.71 -22.47
N ARG A 426 -22.13 15.62 -23.56
CA ARG A 426 -21.90 16.73 -24.50
C ARG A 426 -23.12 16.92 -25.41
N ALA A 427 -23.58 18.17 -25.52
CA ALA A 427 -24.54 18.57 -26.55
C ALA A 427 -23.85 18.65 -27.93
N ALA A 428 -24.59 18.35 -29.00
CA ALA A 428 -24.08 18.53 -30.36
C ALA A 428 -23.70 20.01 -30.60
N GLU A 429 -22.44 20.28 -30.94
CA GLU A 429 -22.02 21.59 -31.46
C GLU A 429 -22.08 21.60 -32.99
N ASP A 430 -22.18 22.80 -33.58
CA ASP A 430 -22.41 22.99 -35.01
C ASP A 430 -21.29 22.36 -35.87
N GLY A 431 -21.64 21.28 -36.58
CA GLY A 431 -20.76 20.57 -37.51
C GLY A 431 -20.17 19.25 -36.99
N ASP A 432 -20.43 18.89 -35.74
CA ASP A 432 -20.05 17.58 -35.16
C ASP A 432 -21.08 16.50 -35.48
N ALA A 433 -20.69 15.22 -35.41
CA ALA A 433 -21.58 14.07 -35.61
C ALA A 433 -22.65 13.89 -34.50
N GLY A 434 -22.80 14.86 -33.60
CA GLY A 434 -23.67 14.79 -32.42
C GLY A 434 -22.92 14.29 -31.17
N PRO A 435 -23.65 14.01 -30.07
CA PRO A 435 -23.06 13.39 -28.88
C PRO A 435 -22.47 12.02 -29.25
N ALA A 436 -21.29 11.70 -28.73
CA ALA A 436 -20.67 10.42 -29.02
C ALA A 436 -21.47 9.28 -28.35
N ILE A 437 -21.44 8.13 -28.99
CA ILE A 437 -22.08 6.93 -28.48
C ILE A 437 -21.07 6.21 -27.60
N LEU A 438 -21.39 6.05 -26.32
CA LEU A 438 -20.48 5.50 -25.31
C LEU A 438 -20.25 3.98 -25.46
N ASN A 439 -21.08 3.29 -26.27
CA ASN A 439 -20.99 1.87 -26.54
C ASN A 439 -20.81 1.03 -25.26
N ILE A 440 -21.67 1.26 -24.26
CA ILE A 440 -21.56 0.58 -22.96
C ILE A 440 -22.06 -0.86 -23.13
N PRO A 441 -21.20 -1.88 -22.99
CA PRO A 441 -21.64 -3.26 -23.07
C PRO A 441 -22.43 -3.63 -21.81
N LEU A 442 -23.53 -4.35 -21.96
CA LEU A 442 -24.23 -4.95 -20.83
C LEU A 442 -23.32 -5.97 -20.15
N ARG A 443 -23.09 -5.80 -18.84
CA ARG A 443 -22.25 -6.70 -18.05
C ARG A 443 -23.03 -7.37 -16.94
N THR A 444 -23.82 -6.60 -16.19
CA THR A 444 -24.53 -7.07 -15.00
C THR A 444 -26.02 -6.82 -15.12
N ILE A 445 -26.82 -7.84 -14.81
CA ILE A 445 -28.28 -7.74 -14.72
C ILE A 445 -28.64 -7.93 -13.24
N LEU A 446 -29.07 -6.85 -12.59
CA LEU A 446 -29.52 -6.88 -11.21
C LEU A 446 -31.02 -7.16 -11.19
N THR A 447 -31.43 -8.21 -10.50
CA THR A 447 -32.86 -8.57 -10.36
C THR A 447 -33.24 -8.70 -8.90
N SER A 448 -34.54 -8.65 -8.62
CA SER A 448 -35.06 -9.11 -7.35
C SER A 448 -34.73 -10.59 -7.09
N ALA A 449 -34.80 -11.04 -5.84
CA ALA A 449 -34.62 -12.46 -5.51
C ALA A 449 -35.76 -13.31 -6.07
N ALA A 450 -36.97 -12.76 -6.21
CA ALA A 450 -38.10 -13.44 -6.83
C ALA A 450 -37.92 -13.73 -8.34
N GLN A 451 -37.17 -12.88 -9.06
CA GLN A 451 -36.97 -13.00 -10.51
C GLN A 451 -35.58 -13.50 -10.91
N VAL A 452 -34.71 -13.85 -9.95
CA VAL A 452 -33.35 -14.27 -10.27
C VAL A 452 -33.31 -15.56 -11.09
N ASP A 453 -34.21 -16.51 -10.80
CA ASP A 453 -34.24 -17.80 -11.50
C ASP A 453 -34.83 -17.67 -12.90
N THR A 454 -35.85 -16.84 -13.08
CA THR A 454 -36.38 -16.54 -14.42
C THR A 454 -35.34 -15.82 -15.28
N ALA A 455 -34.60 -14.88 -14.71
CA ALA A 455 -33.50 -14.19 -15.39
C ALA A 455 -32.34 -15.13 -15.74
N ARG A 456 -31.96 -16.05 -14.84
CA ARG A 456 -30.92 -17.06 -15.11
C ARG A 456 -31.32 -18.01 -16.22
N VAL A 457 -32.56 -18.50 -16.21
CA VAL A 457 -33.08 -19.35 -17.30
C VAL A 457 -33.04 -18.57 -18.61
N LEU A 458 -33.44 -17.30 -18.62
CA LEU A 458 -33.44 -16.47 -19.82
C LEU A 458 -32.04 -16.29 -20.42
N VAL A 459 -31.02 -16.06 -19.60
CA VAL A 459 -29.64 -15.83 -20.08
C VAL A 459 -28.91 -17.14 -20.42
N ALA A 460 -29.22 -18.24 -19.74
CA ALA A 460 -28.57 -19.53 -19.94
C ALA A 460 -29.18 -20.37 -21.08
N SER A 461 -30.47 -20.21 -21.36
CA SER A 461 -31.17 -21.03 -22.36
C SER A 461 -30.62 -20.82 -23.77
N GLU A 462 -30.45 -21.92 -24.51
CA GLU A 462 -30.00 -21.90 -25.91
C GLU A 462 -31.12 -21.47 -26.87
N TYR A 463 -32.36 -21.86 -26.57
CA TYR A 463 -33.57 -21.51 -27.30
C TYR A 463 -34.42 -20.52 -26.52
N ASP A 464 -35.22 -19.71 -27.23
CA ASP A 464 -36.14 -18.76 -26.60
C ASP A 464 -37.22 -19.51 -25.78
N PRO A 465 -37.27 -19.34 -24.44
CA PRO A 465 -38.23 -20.03 -23.60
C PRO A 465 -39.69 -19.61 -23.85
N ALA A 466 -39.93 -18.47 -24.50
CA ALA A 466 -41.28 -17.99 -24.81
C ALA A 466 -41.85 -18.58 -26.11
N VAL A 467 -40.99 -18.96 -27.07
CA VAL A 467 -41.43 -19.41 -28.41
C VAL A 467 -41.29 -20.92 -28.59
N GLY A 468 -40.26 -21.54 -27.99
CA GLY A 468 -40.03 -22.99 -28.05
C GLY A 468 -38.77 -23.42 -28.81
N VAL A 469 -38.63 -24.73 -29.02
CA VAL A 469 -37.43 -25.35 -29.62
C VAL A 469 -37.31 -24.98 -31.10
N GLY A 470 -36.16 -24.42 -31.49
CA GLY A 470 -35.84 -24.07 -32.89
C GLY A 470 -35.57 -22.57 -33.13
N VAL A 471 -35.90 -21.70 -32.18
CA VAL A 471 -35.54 -20.27 -32.24
C VAL A 471 -34.37 -20.01 -31.29
N VAL A 472 -33.22 -19.62 -31.85
CA VAL A 472 -32.01 -19.29 -31.06
C VAL A 472 -32.29 -18.08 -30.18
N ASN A 473 -31.88 -18.17 -28.91
CA ASN A 473 -32.02 -17.09 -27.95
C ASN A 473 -31.03 -15.94 -28.25
N PRO A 474 -31.49 -14.73 -28.60
CA PRO A 474 -30.62 -13.60 -28.94
C PRO A 474 -29.97 -12.93 -27.71
N VAL A 475 -30.46 -13.21 -26.50
CA VAL A 475 -29.95 -12.68 -25.22
C VAL A 475 -29.14 -13.71 -24.43
N ARG A 476 -28.76 -14.82 -25.07
CA ARG A 476 -27.89 -15.82 -24.46
C ARG A 476 -26.56 -15.20 -24.07
N ASN A 477 -26.09 -15.49 -22.85
CA ASN A 477 -24.85 -14.94 -22.28
C ASN A 477 -24.77 -13.40 -22.31
N ALA A 478 -25.91 -12.71 -22.27
CA ALA A 478 -25.95 -11.25 -22.32
C ALA A 478 -25.27 -10.55 -21.13
N GLY A 479 -25.12 -11.23 -19.99
CA GLY A 479 -24.44 -10.70 -18.80
C GLY A 479 -24.54 -11.63 -17.60
N THR A 480 -23.91 -11.25 -16.49
CA THR A 480 -24.01 -11.97 -15.22
C THR A 480 -25.27 -11.54 -14.47
N VAL A 481 -26.13 -12.50 -14.11
CA VAL A 481 -27.35 -12.25 -13.35
C VAL A 481 -27.04 -12.24 -11.85
N VAL A 482 -27.34 -11.13 -11.18
CA VAL A 482 -27.13 -10.90 -9.76
C VAL A 482 -28.48 -10.70 -9.08
N GLY A 483 -28.82 -11.60 -8.15
CA GLY A 483 -30.06 -11.51 -7.37
C GLY A 483 -29.87 -10.67 -6.12
N ASN A 484 -30.71 -9.66 -5.92
CA ASN A 484 -30.64 -8.75 -4.80
C ASN A 484 -31.94 -8.77 -3.97
N PRO A 485 -31.89 -9.27 -2.71
CA PRO A 485 -33.08 -9.38 -1.86
C PRO A 485 -33.59 -8.01 -1.37
N TYR A 486 -32.78 -6.96 -1.42
CA TYR A 486 -33.20 -5.62 -0.98
C TYR A 486 -34.18 -4.96 -1.95
N LEU A 487 -34.23 -5.39 -3.21
CA LEU A 487 -35.24 -4.94 -4.18
C LEU A 487 -36.64 -5.45 -3.80
N ASP A 488 -36.76 -6.71 -3.37
CA ASP A 488 -38.02 -7.26 -2.86
C ASP A 488 -38.45 -6.57 -1.57
N ALA A 489 -37.50 -6.32 -0.65
CA ALA A 489 -37.76 -5.62 0.60
C ALA A 489 -38.24 -4.17 0.40
N ALA A 490 -37.85 -3.54 -0.71
CA ALA A 490 -38.31 -2.20 -1.11
C ALA A 490 -39.67 -2.20 -1.83
N GLY A 491 -40.29 -3.37 -2.02
CA GLY A 491 -41.56 -3.51 -2.75
C GLY A 491 -41.42 -3.54 -4.28
N ALA A 492 -40.20 -3.61 -4.79
CA ALA A 492 -39.88 -3.62 -6.22
C ALA A 492 -39.64 -5.05 -6.73
N ALA A 493 -40.56 -5.98 -6.41
CA ALA A 493 -40.37 -7.41 -6.66
C ALA A 493 -40.28 -7.79 -8.15
N THR A 494 -40.80 -6.94 -9.04
CA THR A 494 -40.69 -7.10 -10.50
C THR A 494 -39.64 -6.21 -11.15
N ALA A 495 -38.92 -5.42 -10.36
CA ALA A 495 -37.91 -4.51 -10.87
C ALA A 495 -36.62 -5.25 -11.19
N TRP A 496 -36.02 -4.85 -12.31
CA TRP A 496 -34.72 -5.32 -12.75
C TRP A 496 -33.97 -4.14 -13.36
N TYR A 497 -32.64 -4.18 -13.28
CA TYR A 497 -31.76 -3.13 -13.77
C TYR A 497 -30.65 -3.76 -14.61
N ALA A 498 -30.41 -3.19 -15.78
CA ALA A 498 -29.31 -3.54 -16.66
C ALA A 498 -28.18 -2.52 -16.48
N MET A 499 -26.97 -3.01 -16.23
CA MET A 499 -25.81 -2.18 -15.95
C MET A 499 -24.60 -2.60 -16.80
N GLY A 500 -23.81 -1.59 -17.18
CA GLY A 500 -22.50 -1.81 -17.78
C GLY A 500 -21.45 -2.19 -16.75
N ASP A 501 -20.19 -2.13 -17.17
CA ASP A 501 -19.07 -2.22 -16.23
C ASP A 501 -19.07 -1.00 -15.30
N PRO A 502 -19.14 -1.16 -13.96
CA PRO A 502 -19.13 -0.03 -13.05
C PRO A 502 -17.84 0.82 -13.12
N ASN A 503 -16.73 0.24 -13.62
CA ASN A 503 -15.47 0.98 -13.83
C ASN A 503 -15.28 1.41 -15.31
N GLY A 504 -16.30 1.23 -16.14
CA GLY A 504 -16.27 1.53 -17.56
C GLY A 504 -16.61 3.00 -17.89
N PRO A 505 -16.64 3.34 -19.19
CA PRO A 505 -16.85 4.71 -19.68
C PRO A 505 -18.23 5.30 -19.36
N GLY A 506 -19.21 4.45 -19.01
CA GLY A 506 -20.56 4.88 -18.63
C GLY A 506 -20.70 5.32 -17.17
N GLY A 507 -19.67 5.07 -16.34
CA GLY A 507 -19.81 5.18 -14.89
C GLY A 507 -20.83 4.20 -14.31
N GLY A 508 -20.81 4.04 -13.00
CA GLY A 508 -21.76 3.19 -12.30
C GLY A 508 -22.04 3.73 -10.90
N VAL A 509 -22.91 3.05 -10.16
CA VAL A 509 -23.10 3.38 -8.75
C VAL A 509 -21.79 3.13 -8.01
N VAL A 510 -21.34 4.13 -7.25
CA VAL A 510 -20.08 4.05 -6.52
C VAL A 510 -20.36 3.94 -5.02
N VAL A 511 -19.68 3.01 -4.36
CA VAL A 511 -19.66 2.90 -2.90
C VAL A 511 -18.37 3.55 -2.40
N ALA A 512 -18.54 4.71 -1.77
CA ALA A 512 -17.47 5.44 -1.10
C ALA A 512 -17.22 4.91 0.31
N LEU A 513 -15.97 4.55 0.58
CA LEU A 513 -15.47 4.17 1.90
C LEU A 513 -14.36 5.14 2.33
N LEU A 514 -14.14 5.30 3.64
CA LEU A 514 -13.07 6.15 4.14
C LEU A 514 -11.71 5.48 3.91
N GLU A 515 -10.76 6.22 3.36
CA GLU A 515 -9.40 5.75 3.11
C GLU A 515 -8.72 5.38 4.44
N GLY A 516 -8.17 4.17 4.50
CA GLY A 516 -7.54 3.63 5.71
C GLY A 516 -8.50 3.03 6.74
N GLU A 517 -9.82 3.26 6.63
CA GLU A 517 -10.85 2.70 7.50
C GLU A 517 -11.99 2.03 6.70
N GLU A 518 -11.63 1.19 5.73
CA GLU A 518 -12.61 0.47 4.90
C GLU A 518 -13.25 -0.73 5.60
N VAL A 519 -12.66 -1.17 6.71
CA VAL A 519 -13.09 -2.35 7.47
C VAL A 519 -13.60 -1.90 8.84
N PRO A 520 -14.70 -2.48 9.36
CA PRO A 520 -15.26 -2.06 10.64
C PRO A 520 -14.26 -2.20 11.80
N GLU A 521 -14.22 -1.17 12.64
CA GLU A 521 -13.43 -1.16 13.88
C GLU A 521 -14.31 -1.44 15.11
N ILE A 522 -13.77 -2.19 16.07
CA ILE A 522 -14.35 -2.29 17.42
C ILE A 522 -13.57 -1.38 18.37
N ARG A 523 -14.32 -0.59 19.14
CA ARG A 523 -13.80 0.17 20.28
C ARG A 523 -14.50 -0.28 21.55
N THR A 524 -13.71 -0.53 22.59
CA THR A 524 -14.22 -0.83 23.94
C THR A 524 -14.31 0.46 24.74
N GLN A 525 -15.47 0.73 25.32
CA GLN A 525 -15.66 1.76 26.34
C GLN A 525 -15.96 1.04 27.65
N VAL A 526 -15.19 1.35 28.69
CA VAL A 526 -15.30 0.77 30.04
C VAL A 526 -16.21 1.63 30.89
#